data_AF-A0A2J9EBJ0-F1
#
_entry.id   AF-A0A2J9EBJ0-F1
#
_cell.length_a   1.000
_cell.length_b   1.000
_cell.length_c   1.000
_cell.angle_alpha   90.00
_cell.angle_beta   90.00
_cell.angle_gamma   90.00
#
_symmetry.space_group_name_H-M   'P 1'
#
loop_
_entity.id
_entity.type
_entity.pdbx_description
1 polymer ?
#
loop_
_entity_poly.entity_id
_entity_poly.type
_entity_poly.pdbx_seq_one_letter_code
_entity_poly.pdbx_strand_id
1 'polypeptide(L)'
;MLLSIDDLQKKVDGLVSILGFPVHSINLCSAPIGDGTPYISFENGIYNYIYSERGVEFSRRITDSTDELLYWIMYDFVHAVAVEYELNNRIPGKDCRRIYFPKIIELMSKINIDWGIKSRKHLEDVLADSPYDDSIYL
;
A
#
# COMPACT_ATOMS: atom_id res chain seq x y z
N MET A 1 8.14 0.68 -21.36
CA MET A 1 9.05 1.82 -21.10
C MET A 1 8.85 2.19 -19.64
N LEU A 2 9.93 2.24 -18.86
CA LEU A 2 9.84 2.67 -17.46
C LEU A 2 9.53 4.17 -17.41
N LEU A 3 8.74 4.56 -16.42
CA LEU A 3 8.37 5.95 -16.18
C LEU A 3 9.41 6.61 -15.30
N SER A 4 9.65 7.89 -15.54
CA SER A 4 10.43 8.72 -14.61
C SER A 4 9.72 8.81 -13.26
N ILE A 5 10.46 9.21 -12.21
CA ILE A 5 9.86 9.44 -10.88
C ILE A 5 8.75 10.50 -10.95
N ASP A 6 8.92 11.54 -11.77
CA ASP A 6 7.93 12.60 -11.96
C ASP A 6 6.67 12.09 -12.66
N ASP A 7 6.82 11.19 -13.64
CA ASP A 7 5.67 10.60 -14.33
C ASP A 7 4.95 9.58 -13.45
N LEU A 8 5.68 8.85 -12.60
CA LEU A 8 5.09 8.03 -11.54
C LEU A 8 4.31 8.89 -10.54
N GLN A 9 4.88 10.00 -10.09
CA GLN A 9 4.23 10.92 -9.15
C GLN A 9 2.90 11.43 -9.71
N LYS A 10 2.86 11.89 -10.96
CA LYS A 10 1.61 12.32 -11.63
C LYS A 10 0.57 11.21 -11.67
N LYS A 11 0.98 9.96 -11.90
CA LYS A 11 0.05 8.81 -11.87
C LYS A 11 -0.48 8.60 -10.46
N VAL A 12 0.38 8.57 -9.46
CA VAL A 12 0.00 8.42 -8.05
C VAL A 12 -0.96 9.53 -7.61
N ASP A 13 -0.70 10.78 -7.99
CA ASP A 13 -1.57 11.92 -7.71
C ASP A 13 -2.98 11.75 -8.31
N GLY A 14 -3.07 11.18 -9.52
CA GLY A 14 -4.35 10.80 -10.12
C GLY A 14 -5.07 9.70 -9.34
N LEU A 15 -4.34 8.69 -8.85
CA LEU A 15 -4.90 7.56 -8.09
C LEU A 15 -5.39 7.98 -6.71
N VAL A 16 -4.65 8.81 -5.97
CA VAL A 16 -5.12 9.35 -4.68
C VAL A 16 -6.33 10.28 -4.86
N SER A 17 -6.39 11.02 -5.97
CA SER A 17 -7.54 11.88 -6.29
C SER A 17 -8.82 11.09 -6.55
N ILE A 18 -8.74 9.90 -7.17
CA ILE A 18 -9.90 8.99 -7.34
C ILE A 18 -10.52 8.63 -5.96
N LEU A 19 -9.69 8.50 -4.93
CA LEU A 19 -10.11 8.22 -3.58
C LEU A 19 -10.58 9.45 -2.80
N GLY A 20 -10.51 10.65 -3.39
CA GLY A 20 -10.89 11.91 -2.74
C GLY A 20 -9.81 12.51 -1.84
N PHE A 21 -8.57 12.03 -1.93
CA PHE A 21 -7.44 12.62 -1.21
C PHE A 21 -6.76 13.73 -2.02
N PRO A 22 -6.14 14.72 -1.36
CA PRO A 22 -5.36 15.74 -2.05
C PRO A 22 -4.23 15.13 -2.89
N VAL A 23 -3.91 15.78 -4.01
CA VAL A 23 -2.65 15.52 -4.72
C VAL A 23 -1.47 15.69 -3.76
N HIS A 24 -0.38 14.95 -3.96
CA HIS A 24 0.76 14.89 -3.04
C HIS A 24 0.45 14.35 -1.64
N SER A 25 -0.64 13.61 -1.46
CA SER A 25 -0.84 12.77 -0.26
C SER A 25 0.23 11.68 -0.12
N ILE A 26 0.90 11.34 -1.23
CA ILE A 26 2.05 10.45 -1.29
C ILE A 26 3.17 11.20 -2.01
N ASN A 27 4.35 11.27 -1.42
CA ASN A 27 5.55 11.85 -2.05
C ASN A 27 6.54 10.73 -2.38
N LEU A 28 6.70 10.45 -3.67
CA LEU A 28 7.64 9.42 -4.13
C LEU A 28 9.08 9.89 -3.95
N CYS A 29 9.91 9.00 -3.43
CA CYS A 29 11.32 9.26 -3.18
C CYS A 29 12.18 8.43 -4.14
N SER A 30 13.27 9.00 -4.65
CA SER A 30 14.29 8.27 -5.42
C SER A 30 15.52 7.89 -4.60
N ALA A 31 15.53 8.26 -3.32
CA ALA A 31 16.60 8.00 -2.36
C ALA A 31 16.01 7.74 -0.97
N PRO A 32 16.72 7.02 -0.08
CA PRO A 32 16.23 6.73 1.26
C PRO A 32 16.15 7.99 2.13
N ILE A 33 15.04 8.15 2.86
CA ILE A 33 14.88 9.18 3.89
C ILE A 33 15.45 8.71 5.24
N GLY A 34 15.33 7.41 5.53
CA GLY A 34 15.87 6.77 6.74
C GLY A 34 14.84 6.46 7.84
N ASP A 35 13.55 6.71 7.58
CA ASP A 35 12.42 6.50 8.50
C ASP A 35 11.52 5.31 8.12
N GLY A 36 11.97 4.47 7.18
CA GLY A 36 11.18 3.37 6.64
C GLY A 36 10.29 3.74 5.45
N THR A 37 10.17 5.03 5.10
CA THR A 37 9.48 5.45 3.88
C THR A 37 10.16 4.83 2.67
N PRO A 38 9.41 4.10 1.82
CA PRO A 38 10.01 3.43 0.69
C PRO A 38 10.46 4.40 -0.40
N TYR A 39 11.53 4.04 -1.11
CA TYR A 39 12.05 4.79 -2.24
C TYR A 39 12.16 3.89 -3.48
N ILE A 40 12.24 4.51 -4.65
CA ILE A 40 12.24 3.85 -5.95
C ILE A 40 13.60 4.06 -6.60
N SER A 41 14.29 2.96 -6.90
CA SER A 41 15.48 2.98 -7.77
C SER A 41 15.19 2.31 -9.10
N PHE A 42 16.00 2.67 -10.11
CA PHE A 42 15.88 2.20 -11.48
C PHE A 42 17.18 1.51 -11.88
N GLU A 43 17.16 0.19 -11.99
CA GLU A 43 18.36 -0.61 -12.26
C GLU A 43 18.04 -1.60 -13.37
N ASN A 44 18.84 -1.61 -14.45
CA ASN A 44 18.73 -2.58 -15.55
C ASN A 44 17.33 -2.72 -16.18
N GLY A 45 16.57 -1.62 -16.26
CA GLY A 45 15.22 -1.66 -16.84
C GLY A 45 14.15 -2.22 -15.91
N ILE A 46 14.43 -2.31 -14.60
CA ILE A 46 13.53 -2.81 -13.56
C ILE A 46 13.34 -1.73 -12.48
N TYR A 47 12.12 -1.61 -11.95
CA TYR A 47 11.84 -0.83 -10.76
C TYR A 47 12.22 -1.62 -9.51
N ASN A 48 12.89 -0.97 -8.58
CA ASN A 48 13.08 -1.48 -7.22
C ASN A 48 12.27 -0.59 -6.27
N TYR A 49 11.35 -1.19 -5.52
CA TYR A 49 10.63 -0.53 -4.44
C TYR A 49 11.20 -1.00 -3.11
N ILE A 50 11.94 -0.13 -2.44
CA ILE A 50 12.88 -0.49 -1.39
C ILE A 50 12.47 0.15 -0.08
N TYR A 51 12.45 -0.65 0.99
CA TYR A 51 12.27 -0.17 2.35
C TYR A 51 13.58 -0.24 3.11
N SER A 52 13.95 0.89 3.70
CA SER A 52 15.12 0.99 4.55
C SER A 52 14.86 1.91 5.72
N GLU A 53 15.36 1.54 6.89
CA GLU A 53 15.28 2.37 8.09
C GLU A 53 16.69 2.47 8.71
N ARG A 54 17.09 3.69 9.10
CA ARG A 54 18.40 3.97 9.73
C ARG A 54 19.60 3.38 8.98
N GLY A 55 19.55 3.43 7.64
CA GLY A 55 20.61 2.93 6.75
C GLY A 55 20.61 1.42 6.53
N VAL A 56 19.61 0.69 7.03
CA VAL A 56 19.47 -0.76 6.84
C VAL A 56 18.27 -1.03 5.93
N GLU A 57 18.54 -1.60 4.75
CA GLU A 57 17.51 -2.16 3.89
C GLU A 57 16.94 -3.42 4.54
N PHE A 58 15.61 -3.49 4.66
CA PHE A 58 14.92 -4.65 5.25
C PHE A 58 13.92 -5.31 4.29
N SER A 59 13.61 -4.66 3.17
CA SER A 59 12.73 -5.23 2.13
C SER A 59 12.98 -4.58 0.78
N ARG A 60 12.93 -5.37 -0.29
CA ARG A 60 12.99 -4.92 -1.68
C ARG A 60 12.03 -5.73 -2.52
N ARG A 61 11.18 -5.03 -3.27
CA ARG A 61 10.30 -5.60 -4.30
C ARG A 61 10.77 -5.13 -5.66
N ILE A 62 10.82 -6.04 -6.65
CA ILE A 62 11.30 -5.74 -8.00
C ILE A 62 10.24 -6.06 -9.04
N THR A 63 10.07 -5.19 -10.03
CA THR A 63 9.11 -5.40 -11.13
C THR A 63 9.49 -4.58 -12.36
N ASP A 64 9.21 -5.09 -13.55
CA ASP A 64 9.25 -4.33 -14.80
C ASP A 64 7.87 -3.75 -15.17
N SER A 65 6.82 -4.13 -14.43
CA SER A 65 5.45 -3.68 -14.63
C SER A 65 5.19 -2.40 -13.86
N THR A 66 4.81 -1.36 -14.60
CA THR A 66 4.37 -0.09 -14.01
C THR A 66 3.08 -0.26 -13.22
N ASP A 67 2.16 -1.13 -13.68
CA ASP A 67 0.91 -1.41 -12.95
C ASP A 67 1.18 -2.06 -11.59
N GLU A 68 2.12 -3.01 -11.55
CA GLU A 68 2.51 -3.71 -10.33
C GLU A 68 3.17 -2.77 -9.31
N LEU A 69 4.05 -1.88 -9.77
CA LEU A 69 4.66 -0.86 -8.91
C LEU A 69 3.60 0.08 -8.33
N LEU A 70 2.69 0.57 -9.17
CA LEU A 70 1.63 1.48 -8.71
C LEU A 70 0.67 0.76 -7.74
N TYR A 71 0.40 -0.52 -7.95
CA TYR A 71 -0.36 -1.34 -7.01
C TYR A 71 0.32 -1.37 -5.63
N TRP A 72 1.64 -1.61 -5.56
CA TRP A 72 2.37 -1.62 -4.30
C TRP A 72 2.32 -0.27 -3.58
N ILE A 73 2.59 0.83 -4.30
CA ILE A 73 2.57 2.18 -3.74
C ILE A 73 1.17 2.50 -3.18
N MET A 74 0.12 2.22 -3.97
CA MET A 74 -1.24 2.53 -3.55
C MET A 74 -1.72 1.60 -2.43
N TYR A 75 -1.30 0.34 -2.41
CA TYR A 75 -1.65 -0.60 -1.34
C TYR A 75 -1.12 -0.10 0.01
N ASP A 76 0.14 0.36 0.08
CA ASP A 76 0.73 0.89 1.31
C ASP A 76 -0.05 2.12 1.82
N PHE A 77 -0.36 3.06 0.93
CA PHE A 77 -1.17 4.24 1.27
C PHE A 77 -2.59 3.87 1.73
N VAL A 78 -3.27 3.01 0.97
CA VAL A 78 -4.63 2.56 1.28
C VAL A 78 -4.65 1.78 2.60
N HIS A 79 -3.63 0.99 2.90
CA HIS A 79 -3.51 0.30 4.18
C HIS A 79 -3.45 1.30 5.34
N ALA A 80 -2.62 2.34 5.26
CA ALA A 80 -2.57 3.39 6.27
C ALA A 80 -3.92 4.11 6.45
N VAL A 81 -4.57 4.48 5.33
CA VAL A 81 -5.91 5.09 5.34
C VAL A 81 -6.96 4.16 5.97
N ALA A 82 -6.91 2.87 5.66
CA ALA A 82 -7.86 1.90 6.17
C ALA A 82 -7.68 1.64 7.67
N VAL A 83 -6.43 1.64 8.17
CA VAL A 83 -6.14 1.56 9.61
C VAL A 83 -6.64 2.80 10.33
N GLU A 84 -6.43 4.00 9.80
CA GLU A 84 -6.99 5.23 10.37
C GLU A 84 -8.52 5.20 10.39
N TYR A 85 -9.15 4.68 9.33
CA TYR A 85 -10.59 4.44 9.30
C TYR A 85 -11.02 3.47 10.41
N GLU A 86 -10.28 2.40 10.66
CA GLU A 86 -10.56 1.49 11.77
C GLU A 86 -10.47 2.18 13.13
N LEU A 87 -9.42 2.97 13.38
CA LEU A 87 -9.27 3.69 14.64
C LEU A 87 -10.49 4.57 14.96
N ASN A 88 -11.03 5.23 13.95
CA ASN A 88 -12.20 6.10 14.07
C ASN A 88 -13.54 5.34 14.12
N ASN A 89 -13.57 4.05 13.79
CA ASN A 89 -14.78 3.21 13.74
C ASN A 89 -14.63 1.93 14.58
N ARG A 90 -13.69 1.94 15.53
CA ARG A 90 -13.26 0.75 16.28
C ARG A 90 -14.44 0.12 17.02
N ILE A 91 -14.53 -1.19 16.92
CA ILE A 91 -15.45 -2.00 17.73
C ILE A 91 -14.62 -2.63 18.86
N PRO A 92 -14.82 -2.23 20.13
CA PRO A 92 -14.08 -2.81 21.25
C PRO A 92 -14.25 -4.33 21.33
N GLY A 93 -13.18 -5.04 21.69
CA GLY A 93 -13.19 -6.50 21.81
C GLY A 93 -13.26 -7.26 20.48
N LYS A 94 -12.95 -6.60 19.36
CA LYS A 94 -12.90 -7.20 18.03
C LYS A 94 -11.56 -6.96 17.36
N ASP A 95 -11.13 -7.97 16.61
CA ASP A 95 -9.95 -7.85 15.76
C ASP A 95 -10.13 -6.70 14.75
N CYS A 96 -9.21 -5.73 14.80
CA CYS A 96 -9.23 -4.53 13.97
C CYS A 96 -9.24 -4.87 12.47
N ARG A 97 -8.64 -6.01 12.08
CA ARG A 97 -8.60 -6.48 10.68
C ARG A 97 -10.00 -6.66 10.11
N ARG A 98 -11.01 -6.96 10.94
CA ARG A 98 -12.42 -7.06 10.51
C ARG A 98 -12.98 -5.76 9.93
N ILE A 99 -12.37 -4.62 10.26
CA ILE A 99 -12.78 -3.31 9.78
C ILE A 99 -11.87 -2.85 8.63
N TYR A 100 -10.55 -2.86 8.82
CA TYR A 100 -9.66 -2.27 7.81
C TYR A 100 -9.39 -3.18 6.61
N PHE A 101 -9.48 -4.52 6.71
CA PHE A 101 -9.31 -5.40 5.53
C PHE A 101 -10.40 -5.16 4.48
N PRO A 102 -11.71 -5.16 4.82
CA PRO A 102 -12.75 -4.79 3.87
C PRO A 102 -12.56 -3.38 3.29
N LYS A 103 -12.07 -2.44 4.10
CA LYS A 103 -11.81 -1.06 3.65
C LYS A 103 -10.67 -0.99 2.63
N ILE A 104 -9.60 -1.77 2.81
CA ILE A 104 -8.54 -1.91 1.79
C ILE A 104 -9.12 -2.39 0.47
N ILE A 105 -9.91 -3.46 0.49
CA ILE A 105 -10.53 -4.02 -0.72
C ILE A 105 -11.42 -3.00 -1.40
N GLU A 106 -12.27 -2.30 -0.64
CA GLU A 106 -13.15 -1.24 -1.15
C GLU A 106 -12.36 -0.14 -1.88
N LEU A 107 -11.31 0.39 -1.25
CA LEU A 107 -10.52 1.48 -1.81
C LEU A 107 -9.68 1.02 -3.01
N MET A 108 -9.06 -0.16 -2.94
CA MET A 108 -8.31 -0.70 -4.07
C MET A 108 -9.23 -1.00 -5.26
N SER A 109 -10.43 -1.55 -5.03
CA SER A 109 -11.45 -1.75 -6.09
C SER A 109 -11.93 -0.45 -6.73
N LYS A 110 -12.00 0.65 -5.96
CA LYS A 110 -12.35 1.97 -6.49
C LYS A 110 -11.30 2.51 -7.46
N ILE A 111 -10.02 2.20 -7.22
CA ILE A 111 -8.92 2.56 -8.13
C ILE A 111 -8.95 1.65 -9.36
N ASN A 112 -8.93 0.33 -9.14
CA ASN A 112 -8.92 -0.69 -10.18
C ASN A 112 -9.54 -1.98 -9.62
N ILE A 113 -10.54 -2.52 -10.31
CA ILE A 113 -11.23 -3.74 -9.87
C ILE A 113 -10.28 -4.93 -9.67
N ASP A 114 -9.29 -5.09 -10.55
CA ASP A 114 -8.31 -6.18 -10.49
C ASP A 114 -7.39 -6.04 -9.27
N TRP A 115 -7.06 -4.80 -8.89
CA TRP A 115 -6.31 -4.52 -7.68
C TRP A 115 -7.09 -4.85 -6.41
N GLY A 116 -8.41 -4.62 -6.41
CA GLY A 116 -9.29 -5.05 -5.34
C GLY A 116 -9.37 -6.58 -5.22
N ILE A 117 -9.46 -7.30 -6.35
CA ILE A 117 -9.44 -8.77 -6.38
C ILE A 117 -8.09 -9.30 -5.85
N LYS A 118 -6.99 -8.72 -6.31
CA LYS A 118 -5.64 -9.07 -5.85
C LYS A 118 -5.45 -8.81 -4.35
N SER A 119 -5.94 -7.67 -3.86
CA SER A 119 -5.90 -7.33 -2.43
C SER A 119 -6.72 -8.30 -1.59
N ARG A 120 -7.93 -8.67 -2.06
CA ARG A 120 -8.76 -9.67 -1.40
C ARG A 120 -8.02 -11.00 -1.25
N LYS A 121 -7.46 -11.52 -2.35
CA LYS A 121 -6.72 -12.79 -2.32
C LYS A 121 -5.57 -12.75 -1.31
N HIS A 122 -4.76 -11.68 -1.34
CA HIS A 122 -3.67 -11.52 -0.38
C HIS A 122 -4.16 -11.52 1.08
N LEU A 123 -5.25 -10.82 1.39
CA LEU A 123 -5.80 -10.76 2.74
C LEU A 123 -6.45 -12.09 3.16
N GLU A 124 -7.04 -12.84 2.23
CA GLU A 124 -7.52 -14.20 2.47
C GLU A 124 -6.37 -15.16 2.79
N ASP A 125 -5.24 -15.06 2.06
CA ASP A 125 -4.03 -15.83 2.36
C ASP A 125 -3.50 -15.51 3.77
N VAL A 126 -3.46 -14.22 4.14
CA VAL A 126 -3.08 -13.78 5.50
C VAL A 126 -4.01 -14.36 6.57
N LEU A 127 -5.32 -14.44 6.31
CA LEU A 127 -6.30 -14.99 7.25
C LEU A 127 -6.29 -16.52 7.30
N ALA A 128 -5.81 -17.19 6.24
CA ALA A 128 -5.58 -18.62 6.27
C ALA A 128 -4.45 -18.98 7.23
N ASP A 129 -3.37 -18.18 7.23
CA ASP A 129 -2.22 -18.36 8.12
C ASP A 129 -2.45 -17.80 9.53
N SER A 130 -3.19 -16.70 9.64
CA SER A 130 -3.50 -16.00 10.89
C SER A 130 -4.98 -15.58 10.93
N PRO A 131 -5.89 -16.50 11.29
CA PRO A 131 -7.31 -16.21 11.38
C PRO A 131 -7.62 -15.03 12.34
N TYR A 132 -8.82 -14.47 12.21
CA TYR A 132 -9.29 -13.46 13.16
C TYR A 132 -9.30 -14.02 14.59
N ASP A 133 -8.80 -13.23 15.53
CA ASP A 133 -8.81 -13.58 16.94
C ASP A 133 -9.37 -12.40 17.75
N ASP A 134 -10.62 -12.54 18.20
CA ASP A 134 -11.25 -11.53 19.05
C ASP A 134 -10.82 -11.71 20.53
N SER A 135 -10.26 -12.87 20.90
CA SER A 135 -9.96 -13.20 22.30
C SER A 135 -8.79 -12.41 22.88
N ILE A 136 -7.87 -11.94 22.03
CA ILE A 136 -6.75 -11.09 22.42
C ILE A 136 -7.17 -9.65 22.78
N TYR A 137 -8.45 -9.31 22.59
CA TYR A 137 -9.01 -7.98 22.84
C TYR A 137 -10.04 -7.97 23.99
N LEU A 138 -10.17 -9.08 24.73
CA LEU A 138 -10.96 -9.19 25.96
C LEU A 138 -10.17 -8.69 27.18
#